data_AF-A0AAD6A568-F1
#
_entry.id   AF-A0AAD6A568-F1
#
_cell.length_a   1.000
_cell.length_b   1.000
_cell.length_c   1.000
_cell.angle_alpha   90.00
_cell.angle_beta   90.00
_cell.angle_gamma   90.00
#
_symmetry.space_group_name_H-M   'P 1'
#
loop_
_entity.id
_entity.type
_entity.pdbx_description
1 polymer ?
#
loop_
_entity_poly.entity_id
_entity_poly.type
_entity_poly.pdbx_seq_one_letter_code
_entity_poly.pdbx_strand_id
1 'polypeptide(L)'
;MLRLGNILLWMAAAILLCQARPNVKLNSQSSSGLRSDCAANVMRLSLDKALAVGNQLEVEDINGTKHILLTPSMAAQCGYSMESDPWGNTRIYTSLMGCFVDNKDDATFNVGLRLQMYGENPSDVVSHDVSQTCSYTRWASREILCDRNYMEVSHHMANLDAEAKGQTRDGKDEKLNANLEASGASQGIWKMTFYTPEPVAMVLQEAEQAGYAAKTTSSRLVMRSP
;
A
#
# COMPACT_ATOMS: atom_id res chain seq x y z
N MET A 1 17.81 -15.59 -76.66
CA MET A 1 17.42 -14.45 -75.80
C MET A 1 17.11 -15.03 -74.43
N LEU A 2 18.15 -15.27 -73.63
CA LEU A 2 18.71 -14.37 -72.60
C LEU A 2 17.81 -14.22 -71.35
N ARG A 3 18.29 -14.83 -70.27
CA ARG A 3 17.96 -14.59 -68.86
C ARG A 3 18.00 -13.10 -68.50
N LEU A 4 17.21 -12.71 -67.50
CA LEU A 4 17.62 -11.96 -66.30
C LEU A 4 16.61 -12.38 -65.22
N GLY A 5 16.96 -12.99 -64.08
CA GLY A 5 18.17 -12.85 -63.29
C GLY A 5 17.84 -12.09 -62.01
N ASN A 6 17.83 -12.81 -60.88
CA ASN A 6 17.96 -12.35 -59.49
C ASN A 6 17.76 -10.85 -59.20
N ILE A 7 16.75 -10.58 -58.38
CA ILE A 7 16.89 -9.63 -57.28
C ILE A 7 16.55 -10.46 -56.03
N LEU A 8 17.58 -11.05 -55.40
CA LEU A 8 18.10 -10.58 -54.11
C LEU A 8 16.94 -10.41 -53.11
N LEU A 9 16.74 -11.36 -52.18
CA LEU A 9 17.40 -11.42 -50.86
C LEU A 9 17.39 -10.05 -50.16
N TRP A 10 17.35 -10.07 -48.83
CA TRP A 10 17.23 -8.91 -47.93
C TRP A 10 15.78 -8.38 -47.93
N MET A 11 14.91 -8.71 -46.98
CA MET A 11 15.10 -8.59 -45.54
C MET A 11 14.20 -9.58 -44.82
N ALA A 12 14.82 -10.46 -44.04
CA ALA A 12 14.18 -11.08 -42.90
C ALA A 12 13.78 -9.97 -41.92
N ALA A 13 12.49 -9.63 -41.86
CA ALA A 13 11.94 -8.86 -40.76
C ALA A 13 11.23 -9.84 -39.84
N ALA A 14 12.03 -10.44 -38.95
CA ALA A 14 11.54 -11.15 -37.78
C ALA A 14 10.74 -10.16 -36.94
N ILE A 15 9.41 -10.19 -37.04
CA ILE A 15 8.54 -9.56 -36.06
C ILE A 15 8.54 -10.48 -34.85
N LEU A 16 9.59 -10.34 -34.03
CA LEU A 16 9.55 -10.74 -32.63
C LEU A 16 8.46 -9.88 -31.99
N LEU A 17 7.26 -10.46 -31.87
CA LEU A 17 6.30 -10.04 -30.86
C LEU A 17 7.00 -10.22 -29.51
N CYS A 18 7.67 -9.15 -29.05
CA CYS A 18 8.00 -8.94 -27.66
C CYS A 18 6.67 -8.85 -26.91
N GLN A 19 6.09 -10.02 -26.61
CA GLN A 19 5.23 -10.18 -25.46
C GLN A 19 6.11 -9.83 -24.27
N ALA A 20 6.08 -8.57 -23.85
CA ALA A 20 6.56 -8.15 -22.55
C ALA A 20 5.68 -8.89 -21.54
N ARG A 21 6.07 -10.12 -21.22
CA ARG A 21 5.58 -10.81 -20.03
C ARG A 21 5.85 -9.84 -18.89
N PRO A 22 4.84 -9.45 -18.09
CA PRO A 22 5.14 -8.75 -16.85
C PRO A 22 6.15 -9.60 -16.10
N ASN A 23 7.21 -8.96 -15.61
CA ASN A 23 8.17 -9.56 -14.71
C ASN A 23 7.40 -9.89 -13.42
N VAL A 24 6.68 -11.01 -13.43
CA VAL A 24 6.21 -11.65 -12.23
C VAL A 24 7.49 -12.19 -11.60
N LYS A 25 8.06 -11.36 -10.72
CA LYS A 25 9.12 -11.74 -9.80
C LYS A 25 8.64 -13.05 -9.18
N LEU A 26 9.37 -14.13 -9.46
CA LEU A 26 9.00 -15.47 -9.04
C LEU A 26 8.91 -15.42 -7.51
N ASN A 27 7.69 -15.46 -6.99
CA ASN A 27 7.47 -15.52 -5.56
C ASN A 27 8.11 -16.80 -5.08
N SER A 28 8.97 -16.69 -4.06
CA SER A 28 9.49 -17.83 -3.33
C SER A 28 8.28 -18.66 -2.90
N GLN A 29 8.07 -19.79 -3.58
CA GLN A 29 7.00 -20.72 -3.25
C GLN A 29 7.45 -21.41 -1.98
N SER A 30 7.18 -20.77 -0.84
CA SER A 30 7.55 -21.33 0.45
C SER A 30 6.70 -22.57 0.67
N SER A 31 7.36 -23.70 0.96
CA SER A 31 6.75 -25.00 1.22
C SER A 31 5.91 -25.05 2.51
N SER A 32 5.59 -23.89 3.10
CA SER A 32 4.99 -23.74 4.42
C SER A 32 3.47 -23.62 4.39
N GLY A 33 2.81 -23.62 3.23
CA GLY A 33 1.36 -23.35 3.12
C GLY A 33 1.00 -21.86 3.25
N LEU A 34 2.00 -20.99 3.22
CA LEU A 34 1.87 -19.53 3.19
C LEU A 34 2.21 -19.00 1.80
N ARG A 35 1.37 -18.09 1.30
CA ARG A 35 1.61 -17.39 0.02
C ARG A 35 1.24 -15.92 0.14
N SER A 36 2.24 -15.05 0.03
CA SER A 36 2.03 -13.60 -0.12
C SER A 36 1.97 -13.22 -1.60
N ASP A 37 1.23 -12.18 -1.97
CA ASP A 37 1.30 -11.53 -3.28
C ASP A 37 0.83 -10.07 -3.18
N CYS A 38 1.25 -9.23 -4.13
CA CYS A 38 0.82 -7.84 -4.22
C CYS A 38 -0.34 -7.71 -5.22
N ALA A 39 -1.49 -7.21 -4.76
CA ALA A 39 -2.69 -7.05 -5.56
C ALA A 39 -3.17 -5.60 -5.46
N ALA A 40 -2.94 -4.81 -6.51
CA ALA A 40 -3.29 -3.39 -6.57
C ALA A 40 -2.74 -2.59 -5.36
N ASN A 41 -3.61 -2.12 -4.47
CA ASN A 41 -3.28 -1.30 -3.31
C ASN A 41 -3.07 -2.11 -2.01
N VAL A 42 -3.10 -3.44 -2.08
CA VAL A 42 -2.92 -4.31 -0.91
C VAL A 42 -1.85 -5.39 -1.15
N MET A 43 -1.20 -5.80 -0.06
CA MET A 43 -0.54 -7.10 0.04
C MET A 43 -1.55 -8.13 0.54
N ARG A 44 -1.62 -9.28 -0.12
CA ARG A 44 -2.47 -10.42 0.27
C ARG A 44 -1.58 -11.55 0.76
N LEU A 45 -1.85 -12.04 1.96
CA LEU A 45 -1.26 -13.26 2.50
C LEU A 45 -2.33 -14.34 2.61
N SER A 46 -2.15 -15.45 1.91
CA SER A 46 -3.01 -16.62 1.96
C SER A 46 -2.39 -17.69 2.84
N LEU A 47 -3.21 -18.25 3.73
CA LEU A 47 -2.89 -19.35 4.62
C LEU A 47 -3.72 -20.56 4.21
N ASP A 48 -3.05 -21.67 3.93
CA ASP A 48 -3.71 -22.93 3.68
C ASP A 48 -4.49 -23.40 4.91
N LYS A 49 -5.62 -24.08 4.69
CA LYS A 49 -6.49 -24.62 5.74
C LYS A 49 -5.74 -25.35 6.87
N ALA A 50 -4.68 -26.09 6.52
CA ALA A 50 -3.89 -26.84 7.50
C ALA A 50 -3.24 -25.96 8.58
N LEU A 51 -2.98 -24.68 8.27
CA LEU A 51 -2.44 -23.71 9.21
C LEU A 51 -3.54 -22.94 9.97
N ALA A 52 -4.72 -22.81 9.36
CA ALA A 52 -5.82 -22.00 9.89
C ALA A 52 -6.79 -22.79 10.78
N VAL A 53 -6.82 -24.13 10.70
CA VAL A 53 -7.77 -24.98 11.44
C VAL A 53 -7.18 -25.46 12.76
N GLY A 54 -7.86 -25.16 13.87
CA GLY A 54 -7.56 -25.71 15.19
C GLY A 54 -6.66 -24.84 16.08
N ASN A 55 -6.08 -23.77 15.53
CA ASN A 55 -5.13 -22.92 16.24
C ASN A 55 -5.65 -21.49 16.37
N GLN A 56 -5.48 -20.88 17.54
CA GLN A 56 -5.66 -19.43 17.68
C GLN A 56 -4.55 -18.74 16.88
N LEU A 57 -4.91 -17.88 15.94
CA LEU A 57 -3.98 -17.12 15.10
C LEU A 57 -3.89 -15.70 15.63
N GLU A 58 -2.68 -15.29 16.02
CA GLU A 58 -2.34 -13.90 16.28
C GLU A 58 -1.44 -13.38 15.16
N VAL A 59 -1.72 -12.13 14.75
CA VAL A 59 -0.98 -11.46 13.68
C VAL A 59 -0.31 -10.24 14.28
N GLU A 60 1.00 -10.16 14.09
CA GLU A 60 1.81 -9.01 14.49
C GLU A 60 2.39 -8.35 13.23
N ASP A 61 2.51 -7.03 13.26
CA ASP A 61 3.29 -6.31 12.26
C ASP A 61 4.76 -6.21 12.69
N ILE A 62 5.67 -6.26 11.71
CA ILE A 62 7.12 -6.12 11.91
C ILE A 62 7.54 -4.69 11.58
N ASN A 63 7.66 -3.86 12.62
CA ASN A 63 8.18 -2.50 12.51
C ASN A 63 9.66 -2.45 12.94
N GLY A 64 10.55 -2.68 12.00
CA GLY A 64 11.99 -2.80 12.26
C GLY A 64 12.29 -4.05 13.10
N THR A 65 12.70 -3.87 14.34
CA THR A 65 12.95 -4.97 15.30
C THR A 65 11.78 -5.23 16.25
N LYS A 66 10.73 -4.41 16.20
CA LYS A 66 9.57 -4.54 17.07
C LYS A 66 8.48 -5.35 16.37
N HIS A 67 7.85 -6.23 17.14
CA HIS A 67 6.62 -6.91 16.76
C HIS A 67 5.44 -6.22 17.45
N ILE A 68 4.43 -5.85 16.68
CA ILE A 68 3.27 -5.10 17.16
C ILE A 68 2.02 -5.93 16.94
N LEU A 69 1.41 -6.41 18.02
CA LEU A 69 0.16 -7.17 17.96
C LEU A 69 -0.96 -6.34 17.32
N LEU A 70 -1.57 -6.87 16.27
CA LEU A 70 -2.69 -6.23 15.58
C LEU A 70 -4.01 -6.60 16.26
N THR A 71 -4.43 -5.78 17.22
CA THR A 71 -5.78 -5.89 17.78
C THR A 71 -6.83 -5.57 16.71
N PRO A 72 -8.09 -6.04 16.82
CA PRO A 72 -9.12 -5.75 15.81
C PRO A 72 -9.32 -4.25 15.53
N SER A 73 -9.30 -3.42 16.59
CA SER A 73 -9.42 -1.97 16.46
C SER A 73 -8.23 -1.34 15.73
N MET A 74 -7.00 -1.75 16.10
CA MET A 74 -5.78 -1.29 15.44
C MET A 74 -5.73 -1.76 13.99
N ALA A 75 -6.11 -3.01 13.71
CA ALA A 75 -6.15 -3.56 12.36
C ALA A 75 -7.06 -2.72 11.46
N ALA A 76 -8.27 -2.40 11.90
CA ALA A 76 -9.20 -1.54 11.15
C ALA A 76 -8.62 -0.14 10.89
N GLN A 77 -8.09 0.51 11.93
CA GLN A 77 -7.47 1.84 11.82
C GLN A 77 -6.19 1.85 10.98
N CYS A 78 -5.49 0.73 10.91
CA CYS A 78 -4.21 0.62 10.23
C CYS A 78 -4.28 -0.05 8.85
N GLY A 79 -5.47 -0.43 8.39
CA GLY A 79 -5.65 -1.00 7.05
C GLY A 79 -5.26 -2.47 6.94
N TYR A 80 -5.43 -3.23 8.02
CA TYR A 80 -5.32 -4.69 8.02
C TYR A 80 -6.72 -5.30 8.12
N SER A 81 -6.95 -6.37 7.39
CA SER A 81 -8.18 -7.15 7.48
C SER A 81 -7.89 -8.64 7.31
N MET A 82 -8.80 -9.46 7.80
CA MET A 82 -8.70 -10.91 7.70
C MET A 82 -10.06 -11.49 7.30
N GLU A 83 -10.04 -12.39 6.32
CA GLU A 83 -11.21 -13.11 5.85
C GLU A 83 -10.91 -14.60 5.85
N SER A 84 -11.89 -15.40 6.26
CA SER A 84 -11.83 -16.85 6.14
C SER A 84 -12.91 -17.30 5.17
N ASP A 85 -12.54 -18.15 4.20
CA ASP A 85 -13.49 -18.73 3.27
C ASP A 85 -14.21 -19.95 3.89
N PRO A 86 -15.39 -20.37 3.37
CA PRO A 86 -16.13 -21.51 3.90
C PRO A 86 -15.35 -22.84 3.87
N TRP A 87 -14.25 -22.93 3.11
CA TRP A 87 -13.42 -24.12 3.03
C TRP A 87 -12.34 -24.15 4.13
N GLY A 88 -12.13 -23.03 4.83
CA GLY A 88 -11.20 -22.87 5.94
C GLY A 88 -9.85 -22.26 5.56
N ASN A 89 -9.70 -21.72 4.34
CA ASN A 89 -8.50 -20.94 4.03
C ASN A 89 -8.68 -19.51 4.53
N THR A 90 -7.60 -18.93 5.03
CA THR A 90 -7.61 -17.56 5.56
C THR A 90 -6.79 -16.65 4.67
N ARG A 91 -7.30 -15.45 4.42
CA ARG A 91 -6.61 -14.39 3.70
C ARG A 91 -6.48 -13.18 4.61
N ILE A 92 -5.25 -12.72 4.77
CA ILE A 92 -4.94 -11.46 5.43
C ILE A 92 -4.63 -10.45 4.34
N TYR A 93 -5.24 -9.28 4.43
CA TYR A 93 -4.97 -8.16 3.55
C TYR A 93 -4.30 -7.06 4.34
N THR A 94 -3.30 -6.43 3.74
CA THR A 94 -2.59 -5.29 4.30
C THR A 94 -2.58 -4.19 3.26
N SER A 95 -3.23 -3.06 3.54
CA SER A 95 -3.12 -1.88 2.69
C SER A 95 -1.65 -1.44 2.61
N LEU A 96 -1.21 -1.12 1.40
CA LEU A 96 0.14 -0.57 1.17
C LEU A 96 0.31 0.84 1.75
N MET A 97 -0.79 1.49 2.12
CA MET A 97 -0.82 2.74 2.87
C MET A 97 -1.06 2.55 4.38
N GLY A 98 -1.06 1.30 4.85
CA GLY A 98 -1.32 0.96 6.24
C GLY A 98 -0.31 1.52 7.23
N CYS A 99 -0.61 1.39 8.53
CA CYS A 99 0.40 1.65 9.56
C CYS A 99 1.59 0.71 9.36
N PHE A 100 2.77 1.10 9.83
CA PHE A 100 3.98 0.26 9.85
C PHE A 100 4.53 -0.25 8.50
N VAL A 101 3.78 -0.13 7.42
CA VAL A 101 4.27 -0.32 6.05
C VAL A 101 5.31 0.74 5.74
N ASP A 102 6.54 0.30 5.42
CA ASP A 102 7.60 1.17 4.97
C ASP A 102 7.31 1.59 3.52
N ASN A 103 6.80 2.82 3.38
CA ASN A 103 6.44 3.44 2.12
C ASN A 103 7.56 4.38 1.65
N LYS A 104 8.16 4.05 0.51
CA LYS A 104 9.13 4.87 -0.20
C LYS A 104 8.47 5.49 -1.42
N ASP A 105 8.21 6.80 -1.31
CA ASP A 105 7.74 7.68 -2.38
C ASP A 105 6.47 7.22 -3.10
N ASP A 106 5.55 6.55 -2.39
CA ASP A 106 4.34 5.93 -2.95
C ASP A 106 4.64 4.98 -4.14
N ALA A 107 5.86 4.44 -4.21
CA ALA A 107 6.33 3.63 -5.33
C ALA A 107 6.81 2.24 -4.88
N THR A 108 7.40 2.14 -3.69
CA THR A 108 7.86 0.87 -3.11
C THR A 108 7.39 0.76 -1.67
N PHE A 109 6.75 -0.37 -1.37
CA PHE A 109 6.13 -0.66 -0.09
C PHE A 109 6.73 -1.95 0.46
N ASN A 110 7.27 -1.91 1.67
CA ASN A 110 7.72 -3.12 2.37
C ASN A 110 6.74 -3.42 3.50
N VAL A 111 6.14 -4.61 3.43
CA VAL A 111 5.22 -5.13 4.43
C VAL A 111 5.89 -6.31 5.13
N GLY A 112 5.84 -6.32 6.46
CA GLY A 112 6.34 -7.42 7.28
C GLY A 112 5.29 -7.85 8.29
N LEU A 113 4.92 -9.12 8.28
CA LEU A 113 3.98 -9.71 9.21
C LEU A 113 4.63 -10.90 9.93
N ARG A 114 4.27 -11.10 11.19
CA ARG A 114 4.58 -12.29 11.95
C ARG A 114 3.28 -12.96 12.37
N LEU A 115 3.16 -14.25 12.08
CA LEU A 115 2.01 -15.08 12.39
C LEU A 115 2.38 -15.99 13.55
N GLN A 116 1.66 -15.88 14.66
CA GLN A 116 1.79 -16.78 15.80
C GLN A 116 0.57 -17.69 15.84
N MET A 117 0.81 -19.00 15.67
CA MET A 117 -0.21 -20.02 15.69
C MET A 117 -0.06 -20.84 16.96
N TYR A 118 -1.08 -20.81 17.80
CA TYR A 118 -1.10 -21.52 19.08
C TYR A 118 -1.84 -22.85 18.91
N GLY A 119 -1.16 -23.95 19.24
CA GLY A 119 -1.75 -25.28 19.32
C GLY A 119 -2.70 -25.45 20.51
N GLU A 120 -3.14 -26.69 20.77
CA GLU A 120 -4.04 -27.00 21.90
C GLU A 120 -3.44 -26.63 23.26
N ASN A 121 -2.11 -26.66 23.38
CA ASN A 121 -1.38 -26.18 24.54
C ASN A 121 -0.79 -24.78 24.24
N PRO A 122 -0.93 -23.78 25.13
CA PRO A 122 -0.40 -22.43 24.90
C PRO A 122 1.11 -22.35 24.68
N SER A 123 1.86 -23.37 25.09
CA SER A 123 3.31 -23.47 24.88
C SER A 123 3.70 -23.97 23.49
N ASP A 124 2.76 -24.52 22.72
CA ASP A 124 2.96 -25.00 21.37
C ASP A 124 2.68 -23.85 20.39
N VAL A 125 3.67 -22.96 20.25
CA VAL A 125 3.56 -21.79 19.38
C VAL A 125 4.46 -21.95 18.17
N VAL A 126 3.84 -21.97 16.99
CA VAL A 126 4.57 -21.94 15.71
C VAL A 126 4.52 -20.53 15.17
N SER A 127 5.70 -19.98 14.87
CA SER A 127 5.86 -18.62 14.37
C SER A 127 6.34 -18.61 12.92
N HIS A 128 5.72 -17.79 12.08
CA HIS A 128 6.18 -17.54 10.72
C HIS A 128 6.28 -16.05 10.43
N ASP A 129 7.43 -15.64 9.93
CA ASP A 129 7.65 -14.28 9.47
C ASP A 129 7.46 -14.26 7.95
N VAL A 130 6.65 -13.32 7.48
CA VAL A 130 6.36 -13.08 6.07
C VAL A 130 6.76 -11.66 5.74
N SER A 131 7.58 -11.50 4.72
CA SER A 131 7.96 -10.18 4.21
C SER A 131 7.65 -10.11 2.72
N GLN A 132 7.01 -9.03 2.30
CA GLN A 132 6.65 -8.80 0.91
C GLN A 132 6.95 -7.36 0.53
N THR A 133 7.70 -7.20 -0.57
CA THR A 133 7.88 -5.90 -1.21
C THR A 133 6.93 -5.78 -2.39
N CYS A 134 6.17 -4.69 -2.44
CA CYS A 134 5.31 -4.31 -3.56
C CYS A 134 5.87 -3.05 -4.22
N SER A 135 6.15 -3.11 -5.53
CA SER A 135 6.72 -1.98 -6.27
C SER A 135 5.91 -1.69 -7.51
N TYR A 136 5.63 -0.40 -7.75
CA TYR A 136 4.82 0.06 -8.87
C TYR A 136 5.49 1.26 -9.53
N THR A 137 5.49 1.29 -10.86
CA THR A 137 6.15 2.36 -11.63
C THR A 137 5.33 3.64 -11.65
N ARG A 138 3.99 3.54 -11.67
CA ARG A 138 3.03 4.64 -11.54
C ARG A 138 1.72 4.11 -10.97
N TRP A 139 1.22 4.73 -9.91
CA TRP A 139 -0.14 4.51 -9.43
C TRP A 139 -1.15 5.34 -10.23
N ALA A 140 -2.41 4.91 -10.26
CA ALA A 140 -3.47 5.66 -10.93
C ALA A 140 -3.55 7.07 -10.33
N SER A 141 -3.53 8.09 -11.20
CA SER A 141 -3.44 9.51 -10.80
C SER A 141 -4.69 10.04 -10.10
N ARG A 142 -5.83 9.37 -10.32
CA ARG A 142 -7.11 9.63 -9.67
C ARG A 142 -7.85 8.31 -9.49
N GLU A 143 -7.96 7.88 -8.25
CA GLU A 143 -8.53 6.60 -7.87
C GLU A 143 -9.22 6.78 -6.53
N ILE A 144 -10.43 6.26 -6.41
CA ILE A 144 -11.14 6.14 -5.14
C ILE A 144 -11.34 4.66 -4.91
N LEU A 145 -10.72 4.14 -3.86
CA LEU A 145 -10.88 2.76 -3.42
C LEU A 145 -11.74 2.77 -2.18
N CYS A 146 -12.87 2.08 -2.26
CA CYS A 146 -13.77 1.88 -1.13
C CYS A 146 -13.76 0.40 -0.76
N ASP A 147 -13.45 0.13 0.50
CA ASP A 147 -13.55 -1.18 1.12
C ASP A 147 -14.46 -1.07 2.36
N ARG A 148 -14.79 -2.19 3.01
CA ARG A 148 -15.71 -2.23 4.15
C ARG A 148 -15.36 -1.23 5.25
N ASN A 149 -14.08 -1.06 5.54
CA ASN A 149 -13.61 -0.25 6.67
C ASN A 149 -12.72 0.94 6.25
N TYR A 150 -12.62 1.22 4.95
CA TYR A 150 -11.79 2.34 4.50
C TYR A 150 -12.11 2.91 3.13
N MET A 151 -11.65 4.15 2.96
CA MET A 151 -11.60 4.84 1.69
C MET A 151 -10.17 5.36 1.44
N GLU A 152 -9.58 5.00 0.31
CA GLU A 152 -8.32 5.56 -0.17
C GLU A 152 -8.59 6.42 -1.39
N VAL A 153 -8.14 7.67 -1.36
CA VAL A 153 -8.30 8.63 -2.44
C VAL A 153 -6.92 9.03 -2.95
N SER A 154 -6.63 8.73 -4.21
CA SER A 154 -5.46 9.30 -4.87
C SER A 154 -5.83 10.63 -5.50
N HIS A 155 -5.05 11.66 -5.17
CA HIS A 155 -5.12 12.94 -5.84
C HIS A 155 -3.70 13.47 -5.92
N HIS A 156 -3.31 13.99 -7.09
CA HIS A 156 -2.13 14.83 -7.15
C HIS A 156 -2.41 16.07 -6.29
N MET A 157 -2.05 16.04 -5.01
CA MET A 157 -2.05 17.24 -4.18
C MET A 157 -1.05 18.14 -4.87
N ALA A 158 -1.56 19.13 -5.61
CA ALA A 158 -0.70 20.10 -6.26
C ALA A 158 0.29 20.56 -5.19
N ASN A 159 1.59 20.50 -5.48
CA ASN A 159 2.58 21.17 -4.65
C ASN A 159 2.03 22.58 -4.43
N LEU A 160 1.67 22.93 -3.19
CA LEU A 160 1.10 24.25 -2.88
C LEU A 160 2.06 25.37 -3.33
N ASP A 161 3.34 25.04 -3.53
CA ASP A 161 4.37 25.92 -4.10
C ASP A 161 4.16 26.27 -5.58
N ALA A 162 3.38 25.48 -6.34
CA ALA A 162 3.10 25.73 -7.74
C ALA A 162 1.98 26.76 -7.95
N GLU A 163 1.02 26.83 -7.02
CA GLU A 163 -0.09 27.81 -7.09
C GLU A 163 0.31 29.20 -6.58
N ALA A 164 1.39 29.32 -5.80
CA ALA A 164 1.92 30.62 -5.37
C ALA A 164 2.71 31.39 -6.46
N LYS A 165 3.09 30.74 -7.57
CA LYS A 165 3.79 31.39 -8.70
C LYS A 165 2.88 31.85 -9.84
N GLY A 166 1.57 31.84 -9.61
CA GLY A 166 0.55 32.22 -10.58
C GLY A 166 -0.09 33.59 -10.35
N GLN A 167 0.64 34.60 -9.86
CA GLN A 167 0.16 35.99 -9.90
C GLN A 167 1.32 36.98 -10.03
N THR A 168 1.36 37.62 -11.19
CA THR A 168 2.33 38.64 -11.60
C THR A 168 2.25 39.88 -10.72
N ARG A 169 3.41 40.37 -10.25
CA ARG A 169 3.70 41.82 -10.15
C ARG A 169 5.20 42.09 -10.20
N ASP A 170 5.51 43.04 -11.08
CA ASP A 170 6.78 43.67 -11.41
C ASP A 170 7.47 44.31 -10.19
N GLY A 171 8.80 44.41 -10.22
CA GLY A 171 9.58 45.21 -9.26
C GLY A 171 10.60 44.44 -8.40
N LYS A 172 11.82 44.34 -8.95
CA LYS A 172 13.14 44.47 -8.28
C LYS A 172 13.11 44.56 -6.74
N ASP A 173 13.66 43.56 -6.05
CA ASP A 173 14.66 43.75 -4.98
C ASP A 173 15.26 42.42 -4.52
N GLU A 174 16.57 42.47 -4.30
CA GLU A 174 17.44 41.36 -3.96
C GLU A 174 17.22 40.84 -2.53
N LYS A 175 17.17 39.51 -2.42
CA LYS A 175 17.90 38.71 -1.43
C LYS A 175 17.68 39.06 0.06
N LEU A 176 16.62 38.50 0.65
CA LEU A 176 16.59 38.20 2.08
C LEU A 176 15.97 36.81 2.32
N ASN A 177 16.86 35.88 2.64
CA ASN A 177 16.68 34.72 3.54
C ASN A 177 15.39 33.90 3.45
N ALA A 178 15.49 32.72 2.81
CA ALA A 178 14.86 31.51 3.33
C ALA A 178 15.70 30.30 2.91
N ASN A 179 16.78 30.08 3.66
CA ASN A 179 17.25 28.71 3.90
C ASN A 179 16.08 27.99 4.59
N LEU A 180 15.39 27.13 3.86
CA LEU A 180 14.61 26.05 4.46
C LEU A 180 14.90 24.77 3.72
N GLU A 181 16.18 24.38 3.75
CA GLU A 181 16.47 22.96 3.78
C GLU A 181 16.05 22.40 5.14
N ALA A 182 15.51 21.18 5.10
CA ALA A 182 15.19 20.31 6.23
C ALA A 182 14.00 20.73 7.12
N SER A 183 12.80 20.31 6.73
CA SER A 183 11.95 19.51 7.62
C SER A 183 10.83 18.85 6.80
N GLY A 184 10.74 17.53 6.87
CA GLY A 184 9.63 16.73 6.32
C GLY A 184 8.32 16.99 7.07
N ALA A 185 7.80 18.21 7.00
CA ALA A 185 6.47 18.55 7.47
C ALA A 185 5.47 18.07 6.41
N SER A 186 4.91 16.89 6.64
CA SER A 186 3.70 16.42 6.00
C SER A 186 2.63 17.53 6.02
N GLN A 187 1.93 17.71 4.90
CA GLN A 187 0.69 18.49 4.84
C GLN A 187 -0.32 17.86 5.80
N GLY A 188 -0.35 18.32 7.06
CA GLY A 188 -1.08 17.69 8.15
C GLY A 188 -2.58 17.95 8.08
N ILE A 189 -3.38 16.92 8.37
CA ILE A 189 -4.84 17.01 8.48
C ILE A 189 -5.17 17.79 9.76
N TRP A 190 -5.63 19.04 9.62
CA TRP A 190 -5.93 19.90 10.77
C TRP A 190 -7.35 19.67 11.33
N LYS A 191 -8.30 19.24 10.50
CA LYS A 191 -9.69 19.01 10.88
C LYS A 191 -10.39 18.07 9.90
N MET A 192 -11.28 17.24 10.44
CA MET A 192 -12.14 16.33 9.70
C MET A 192 -13.60 16.69 9.99
N THR A 193 -14.46 16.67 8.98
CA THR A 193 -15.90 16.91 9.15
C THR A 193 -16.68 15.73 8.58
N PHE A 194 -17.44 15.08 9.44
CA PHE A 194 -18.31 13.96 9.12
C PHE A 194 -19.72 14.48 8.86
N TYR A 195 -20.18 14.34 7.62
CA TYR A 195 -21.52 14.74 7.22
C TYR A 195 -22.53 13.66 7.58
N THR A 196 -23.11 13.77 8.78
CA THR A 196 -24.31 13.07 9.20
C THR A 196 -25.50 14.07 9.17
N PRO A 197 -26.75 13.70 9.53
CA PRO A 197 -27.84 14.66 9.64
C PRO A 197 -27.49 15.90 10.50
N GLU A 198 -26.63 15.74 11.50
CA GLU A 198 -26.00 16.83 12.24
C GLU A 198 -24.47 16.75 12.07
N PRO A 199 -23.86 17.59 11.22
CA PRO A 199 -22.44 17.49 10.90
C PRO A 199 -21.56 17.58 12.15
N VAL A 200 -20.66 16.61 12.30
CA VAL A 200 -19.71 16.55 13.42
C VAL A 200 -18.33 16.87 12.89
N ALA A 201 -17.63 17.80 13.52
CA ALA A 201 -16.26 18.11 13.15
C ALA A 201 -15.30 17.85 14.30
N MET A 202 -14.20 17.19 14.00
CA MET A 202 -13.20 16.73 14.95
C MET A 202 -11.81 17.13 14.47
N VAL A 203 -10.90 17.42 15.39
CA VAL A 203 -9.47 17.40 15.04
C VAL A 203 -9.00 15.97 14.85
N LEU A 204 -7.85 15.75 14.20
CA LEU A 204 -7.36 14.40 13.87
C LEU A 204 -7.29 13.49 15.10
N GLN A 205 -6.77 14.00 16.23
CA GLN A 205 -6.66 13.23 17.47
C GLN A 205 -8.02 12.80 18.04
N GLU A 206 -9.04 13.66 17.96
CA GLU A 206 -10.40 13.33 18.39
C GLU A 206 -11.02 12.27 17.47
N ALA A 207 -10.77 12.36 16.16
CA ALA A 207 -11.20 11.36 15.19
C ALA A 207 -10.54 9.99 15.45
N GLU A 208 -9.24 9.97 15.78
CA GLU A 208 -8.50 8.76 16.16
C GLU A 208 -9.05 8.11 17.43
N GLN A 209 -9.37 8.91 18.45
CA GLN A 209 -10.02 8.43 19.66
C GLN A 209 -11.43 7.89 19.40
N ALA A 210 -12.13 8.44 18.41
CA ALA A 210 -13.43 7.97 17.95
C ALA A 210 -13.36 6.74 17.02
N GLY A 211 -12.17 6.19 16.75
CA GLY A 211 -12.01 4.99 15.94
C GLY A 211 -11.67 5.24 14.48
N TYR A 212 -11.70 6.48 14.01
CA TYR A 212 -11.31 6.84 12.64
C TYR A 212 -9.79 6.91 12.51
N ALA A 213 -9.26 6.88 11.30
CA ALA A 213 -7.87 7.24 11.06
C ALA A 213 -7.74 7.97 9.74
N ALA A 214 -6.79 8.90 9.63
CA ALA A 214 -6.53 9.56 8.38
C ALA A 214 -5.05 9.88 8.20
N LYS A 215 -4.59 9.78 6.96
CA LYS A 215 -3.19 10.00 6.60
C LYS A 215 -3.10 10.63 5.22
N THR A 216 -2.19 11.58 5.07
CA THR A 216 -1.80 12.16 3.78
C THR A 216 -0.39 11.73 3.42
N THR A 217 -0.17 11.44 2.14
CA THR A 217 1.16 11.33 1.52
C THR A 217 1.30 12.44 0.47
N SER A 218 2.38 12.49 -0.28
CA SER A 218 2.54 13.45 -1.39
C SER A 218 1.48 13.27 -2.49
N SER A 219 0.88 12.07 -2.61
CA SER A 219 -0.05 11.74 -3.70
C SER A 219 -1.39 11.15 -3.27
N ARG A 220 -1.60 10.92 -1.97
CA ARG A 220 -2.82 10.25 -1.48
C ARG A 220 -3.35 10.82 -0.17
N LEU A 221 -4.66 10.73 -0.03
CA LEU A 221 -5.40 10.85 1.23
C LEU A 221 -6.01 9.49 1.55
N VAL A 222 -5.78 8.99 2.74
CA VAL A 222 -6.33 7.73 3.24
C VAL A 222 -7.21 8.03 4.43
N MET A 223 -8.39 7.44 4.46
CA MET A 223 -9.40 7.58 5.50
C MET A 223 -9.88 6.20 5.92
N ARG A 224 -9.89 5.92 7.22
CA ARG A 224 -10.36 4.67 7.82
C ARG A 224 -11.54 4.98 8.72
N SER A 225 -12.54 4.10 8.68
CA SER A 225 -13.69 4.16 9.58
C SER A 225 -13.72 2.94 10.49
N PRO A 226 -14.14 3.10 11.76
CA PRO A 226 -14.34 1.99 12.67
C PRO A 226 -15.44 1.03 12.20
#